data_AF-A0A811RG37-F1
#
_entry.id   AF-A0A811RG37-F1
#
_cell.length_a   1.000
_cell.length_b   1.000
_cell.length_c   1.000
_cell.angle_alpha   90.00
_cell.angle_beta   90.00
_cell.angle_gamma   90.00
#
_symmetry.space_group_name_H-M   'P 1'
#
loop_
_entity.id
_entity.type
_entity.pdbx_description
1 polymer ?
#
loop_
_entity_poly.entity_id
_entity_poly.type
_entity_poly.pdbx_seq_one_letter_code
_entity_poly.pdbx_strand_id
1 'polypeptide(L)'
;MAQGEHMELVDAAMAVAVDDEEAVKTVVKVALCCIQHERDMRPSMQNVVDMLEGRVPVNLGPETRRPSSCSAVNLSGPEHFIIDMHRG
;
A
#
# COMPACT_ATOMS: atom_id res chain seq x y z
N MET A 1 -17.04 -10.10 2.92
CA MET A 1 -16.64 -9.04 1.98
C MET A 1 -16.66 -7.74 2.78
N ALA A 2 -15.62 -7.45 3.56
CA ALA A 2 -15.51 -6.19 4.27
C ALA A 2 -14.60 -5.31 3.41
N GLN A 3 -15.17 -4.42 2.63
CA GLN A 3 -14.43 -3.30 2.08
C GLN A 3 -14.01 -2.49 3.32
N GLY A 4 -12.72 -2.49 3.67
CA GLY A 4 -12.23 -1.67 4.76
C GLY A 4 -12.58 -0.22 4.45
N GLU A 5 -13.16 0.49 5.41
CA GLU A 5 -13.53 1.88 5.22
C GLU A 5 -12.24 2.72 5.20
N HIS A 6 -11.69 2.95 4.01
CA HIS A 6 -10.39 3.60 3.83
C HIS A 6 -10.29 5.00 4.45
N MET A 7 -11.43 5.63 4.76
CA MET A 7 -11.51 6.95 5.39
C MET A 7 -11.20 6.95 6.88
N GLU A 8 -11.33 5.82 7.59
CA GLU A 8 -10.99 5.75 9.02
C GLU A 8 -9.48 5.93 9.25
N LEU A 9 -8.66 5.56 8.25
CA LEU A 9 -7.21 5.69 8.28
C LEU A 9 -6.71 7.11 7.97
N VAL A 10 -7.61 8.02 7.58
CA VAL A 10 -7.25 9.36 7.10
C VAL A 10 -7.32 10.35 8.25
N ASP A 11 -6.25 11.12 8.45
CA ASP A 11 -6.23 12.20 9.43
C ASP A 11 -7.38 13.18 9.19
N ALA A 12 -8.05 13.59 10.28
CA ALA A 12 -9.17 14.52 10.20
C ALA A 12 -8.80 15.85 9.50
N ALA A 13 -7.53 16.26 9.58
CA ALA A 13 -7.02 17.44 8.89
C ALA A 13 -7.09 17.31 7.35
N MET A 14 -6.96 16.09 6.80
CA MET A 14 -7.09 15.83 5.36
C MET A 14 -8.55 15.95 4.92
N ALA A 15 -9.50 15.48 5.74
CA ALA A 15 -10.94 15.60 5.46
C ALA A 15 -11.43 17.06 5.47
N VAL A 16 -10.75 17.95 6.19
CA VAL A 16 -11.04 19.40 6.19
C VAL A 16 -10.37 20.12 5.01
N ALA A 17 -9.18 19.66 4.62
CA ALA A 17 -8.40 20.29 3.55
C ALA A 17 -8.84 19.86 2.13
N VAL A 18 -9.44 18.68 2.01
CA VAL A 18 -9.89 18.10 0.75
C VAL A 18 -11.37 17.76 0.88
N ASP A 19 -12.22 18.51 0.19
CA ASP A 19 -13.68 18.29 0.14
C ASP A 19 -14.09 17.12 -0.78
N ASP A 20 -13.12 16.55 -1.49
CA ASP A 20 -13.29 15.42 -2.40
C ASP A 20 -12.86 14.09 -1.75
N GLU A 21 -13.85 13.33 -1.30
CA GLU A 21 -13.67 11.98 -0.74
C GLU A 21 -12.99 11.00 -1.71
N GLU A 22 -13.24 11.11 -3.02
CA GLU A 22 -12.64 10.22 -4.02
C GLU A 22 -11.16 10.57 -4.26
N ALA A 23 -10.80 11.85 -4.17
CA ALA A 23 -9.40 12.28 -4.18
C ALA A 23 -8.64 11.70 -2.98
N VAL A 24 -9.23 11.77 -1.78
CA VAL A 24 -8.66 11.17 -0.56
C VAL A 24 -8.49 9.66 -0.71
N LYS A 25 -9.52 8.95 -1.19
CA LYS A 25 -9.42 7.51 -1.47
C LYS A 25 -8.32 7.18 -2.48
N THR A 26 -8.16 8.01 -3.50
CA THR A 26 -7.11 7.83 -4.51
C THR A 26 -5.72 7.96 -3.88
N VAL A 27 -5.48 8.97 -3.06
CA VAL A 27 -4.22 9.15 -2.34
C VAL A 27 -3.92 7.95 -1.44
N VAL A 28 -4.91 7.47 -0.68
CA VAL A 28 -4.74 6.28 0.18
C VAL A 28 -4.40 5.05 -0.66
N LYS A 29 -5.09 4.82 -1.79
CA LYS A 29 -4.80 3.69 -2.68
C LYS A 29 -3.38 3.79 -3.28
N VAL A 30 -2.95 4.97 -3.70
CA VAL A 30 -1.59 5.21 -4.22
C VAL A 30 -0.55 4.94 -3.12
N ALA A 31 -0.77 5.46 -1.91
CA ALA A 31 0.13 5.25 -0.77
C ALA A 31 0.29 3.76 -0.43
N LEU A 32 -0.83 3.03 -0.36
CA LEU A 32 -0.83 1.58 -0.15
C LEU A 32 -0.08 0.85 -1.28
N CYS A 33 -0.27 1.28 -2.53
CA CYS A 33 0.40 0.71 -3.68
C CYS A 33 1.94 0.86 -3.59
N CYS A 34 2.43 2.02 -3.15
CA CYS A 34 3.85 2.33 -3.00
C CYS A 34 4.57 1.51 -1.93
N ILE A 35 3.86 1.08 -0.88
CA ILE A 35 4.44 0.34 0.25
C ILE A 35 4.22 -1.19 0.15
N GLN A 36 3.70 -1.69 -0.97
CA GLN A 36 3.49 -3.13 -1.19
C GLN A 36 4.78 -3.93 -0.99
N HIS A 37 4.64 -5.13 -0.40
CA HIS A 37 5.78 -6.01 -0.10
C HIS A 37 6.55 -6.43 -1.35
N GLU A 38 5.82 -6.76 -2.42
CA GLU A 38 6.38 -7.13 -3.71
C GLU A 38 6.92 -5.90 -4.44
N ARG A 39 8.23 -5.85 -4.69
CA ARG A 39 8.90 -4.71 -5.35
C ARG A 39 8.39 -4.46 -6.76
N ASP A 40 8.11 -5.53 -7.50
CA ASP A 40 7.68 -5.45 -8.91
C ASP A 40 6.24 -4.92 -9.05
N MET A 41 5.47 -4.92 -7.96
CA MET A 41 4.12 -4.35 -7.89
C MET A 41 4.11 -2.87 -7.51
N ARG A 42 5.25 -2.31 -7.09
CA ARG A 42 5.36 -0.88 -6.75
C ARG A 42 5.40 -0.04 -8.04
N PRO A 43 4.66 1.07 -8.10
CA PRO A 43 4.64 1.93 -9.27
C PRO A 43 5.96 2.70 -9.43
N SER A 44 6.29 3.06 -10.68
CA SER A 44 7.31 4.06 -10.94
C SER A 44 6.84 5.44 -10.46
N MET A 45 7.78 6.35 -10.18
CA MET A 45 7.41 7.73 -9.79
C MET A 45 6.55 8.43 -10.86
N GLN A 46 6.81 8.17 -12.14
CA GLN A 46 5.97 8.69 -13.22
C GLN A 46 4.53 8.19 -13.09
N ASN A 47 4.34 6.89 -12.88
CA ASN A 47 3.02 6.31 -12.69
C ASN A 47 2.33 6.85 -11.43
N VAL A 48 3.08 7.11 -10.35
CA VAL A 48 2.54 7.74 -9.13
C VAL A 48 1.94 9.11 -9.45
N VAL A 49 2.68 9.94 -10.18
CA VAL A 49 2.20 11.27 -10.59
C VAL A 49 0.99 11.15 -11.51
N ASP A 50 1.05 10.29 -12.52
CA ASP A 50 -0.07 10.08 -13.45
C ASP A 50 -1.33 9.56 -12.74
N MET A 51 -1.19 8.76 -11.69
CA MET A 51 -2.31 8.32 -10.83
C MET A 51 -2.88 9.46 -10.00
N LEU A 52 -2.04 10.31 -9.41
CA LEU A 52 -2.48 11.45 -8.60
C LEU A 52 -3.11 12.56 -9.44
N GLU A 53 -2.66 12.76 -10.67
CA GLU A 53 -3.24 13.68 -11.65
C GLU A 53 -4.50 13.10 -12.34
N GLY A 54 -4.88 11.85 -12.02
CA GLY A 54 -6.06 11.19 -12.59
C GLY A 54 -5.92 10.77 -14.05
N ARG A 55 -4.70 10.74 -14.60
CA ARG A 55 -4.41 10.30 -15.98
C ARG A 55 -4.48 8.79 -16.13
N VAL A 56 -4.20 8.05 -15.05
CA VAL A 56 -4.21 6.57 -15.01
C VAL A 56 -4.95 6.10 -13.76
N PRO A 57 -5.82 5.08 -13.85
CA PRO A 57 -6.50 4.54 -12.67
C PRO A 57 -5.55 3.78 -11.75
N VAL A 58 -5.79 3.87 -10.43
CA VAL A 58 -5.06 3.08 -9.43
C VAL A 58 -5.59 1.65 -9.42
N ASN A 59 -4.87 0.73 -10.05
CA ASN A 59 -5.18 -0.70 -9.98
C ASN A 59 -4.47 -1.32 -8.76
N LEU A 60 -5.11 -1.23 -7.59
CA LEU A 60 -4.82 -2.20 -6.55
C LEU A 60 -5.38 -3.53 -7.07
N GLY A 61 -4.50 -4.41 -7.56
CA GLY A 61 -4.89 -5.76 -7.93
C GLY A 61 -5.73 -6.38 -6.81
N PRO A 62 -6.66 -7.31 -7.13
CA PRO A 62 -7.55 -7.88 -6.12
C PRO A 62 -6.68 -8.33 -4.96
N GLU A 63 -6.88 -7.65 -3.83
CA GLU A 63 -6.17 -7.84 -2.57
C GLU A 63 -5.80 -9.30 -2.49
N THR A 64 -4.49 -9.57 -2.62
CA THR A 64 -3.95 -10.89 -2.91
C THR A 64 -4.79 -11.88 -2.14
N ARG A 65 -5.51 -12.76 -2.87
CA ARG A 65 -6.06 -13.99 -2.30
C ARG A 65 -5.03 -14.40 -1.27
N ARG A 66 -5.39 -14.39 0.03
CA ARG A 66 -4.58 -15.05 1.06
C ARG A 66 -4.09 -16.29 0.37
N PRO A 67 -2.77 -16.50 0.15
CA PRO A 67 -2.36 -17.70 -0.55
C PRO A 67 -2.98 -18.82 0.26
N SER A 68 -3.99 -19.50 -0.29
CA SER A 68 -4.72 -20.59 0.38
C SER A 68 -3.82 -21.82 0.54
N SER A 69 -2.50 -21.61 0.49
CA SER A 69 -1.44 -22.56 0.63
C SER A 69 -0.13 -21.85 0.98
N CYS A 70 -0.11 -21.06 2.05
CA CYS A 70 1.12 -20.92 2.84
C CYS A 70 0.83 -21.60 4.17
N SER A 71 1.37 -22.82 4.30
CA SER A 71 1.43 -23.60 5.52
C SER A 71 1.83 -22.73 6.70
N ALA A 72 1.20 -22.96 7.84
CA ALA A 72 1.55 -22.38 9.12
C ALA A 72 3.07 -22.26 9.25
N VAL A 73 3.58 -21.02 9.32
CA VAL A 73 4.96 -20.79 9.74
C VAL A 73 5.00 -21.20 11.21
N ASN A 74 5.53 -22.38 11.48
CA ASN A 74 5.84 -22.79 12.84
C ASN A 74 6.82 -21.75 13.39
N LEU A 75 6.40 -21.02 14.43
CA LEU A 75 7.26 -20.19 15.26
C LEU A 75 8.23 -21.12 16.00
N SER A 76 9.31 -21.51 15.32
CA SER A 76 10.43 -22.24 15.92
C SER A 76 11.68 -21.38 15.87
N GLY A 77 11.87 -20.59 16.93
CA GLY A 77 13.19 -20.19 17.43
C GLY A 77 13.99 -19.16 16.62
N PRO A 78 15.01 -18.54 17.25
CA PRO A 78 15.46 -17.19 16.95
C PRO A 78 16.84 -17.16 16.30
N GLU A 79 16.97 -16.83 15.01
CA GLU A 79 18.29 -16.64 14.40
C GLU A 79 18.28 -15.43 13.45
N HIS A 80 18.78 -14.31 14.00
CA HIS A 80 19.66 -13.34 13.37
C HIS A 80 19.14 -12.48 12.20
N PHE A 81 18.68 -11.27 12.57
CA PHE A 81 18.56 -10.12 11.67
C PHE A 81 19.94 -9.46 11.52
N ILE A 82 20.71 -9.83 10.50
CA ILE A 82 21.91 -9.07 10.12
C ILE A 82 21.46 -7.90 9.25
N ILE A 83 21.44 -6.70 9.84
CA ILE A 83 21.35 -5.45 9.08
C ILE A 83 22.78 -5.07 8.71
N ASP A 84 23.14 -5.17 7.43
CA ASP A 84 24.40 -4.62 6.95
C ASP A 84 24.27 -3.09 6.86
N MET A 85 24.87 -2.40 7.83
CA MET A 85 24.91 -0.94 7.95
C MET A 85 26.33 -0.44 7.73
N HIS A 86 27.03 -0.88 6.68
CA HIS A 86 28.24 -0.23 6.18
C HIS A 86 28.41 -0.30 4.65
N ARG A 87 28.62 0.89 4.06
CA ARG A 87 29.00 1.26 2.68
C ARG A 87 27.89 1.29 1.62
N GLY A 88 27.61 2.44 0.99
CA GLY A 88 28.38 3.69 0.94
C GLY A 88 27.57 4.89 0.49
#